data_AF-A0ABD0N8N8-F1
#
_entry.id   AF-A0ABD0N8N8-F1
#
_cell.length_a   1.000
_cell.length_b   1.000
_cell.length_c   1.000
_cell.angle_alpha   90.00
_cell.angle_beta   90.00
_cell.angle_gamma   90.00
#
_symmetry.space_group_name_H-M   'P 1'
#
loop_
_entity.id
_entity.type
_entity.pdbx_description
1 polymer ?
#
loop_
_entity_poly.entity_id
_entity_poly.type
_entity_poly.pdbx_seq_one_letter_code
_entity_poly.pdbx_strand_id
1 'polypeptide(L)'
;KLTKLAYLYLGDNSLEAIPQLPESLRVIHLHNNNITSLTDDTFCKGNNTHYIRYNMQEVRLDGNPITLAQHPNSFICLKALPIGHYK
;
A
#
# COMPACT_ATOMS: atom_id res chain seq x y z
N LYS A 1 -12.21 11.63 8.89
CA LYS A 1 -10.94 10.93 8.63
C LYS A 1 -10.57 10.10 9.85
N LEU A 2 -10.18 8.83 9.67
CA LEU A 2 -9.78 7.94 10.76
C LEU A 2 -8.29 8.16 11.11
N THR A 3 -7.97 9.24 11.80
CA THR A 3 -6.58 9.70 12.05
C THR A 3 -5.80 8.88 13.07
N LYS A 4 -6.45 7.92 13.73
CA LYS A 4 -5.84 7.01 14.72
C LYS A 4 -5.88 5.54 14.28
N LEU A 5 -6.32 5.26 13.04
CA LEU A 5 -6.38 3.89 12.54
C LEU A 5 -4.96 3.34 12.37
N ALA A 6 -4.66 2.24 13.05
CA ALA A 6 -3.35 1.59 13.02
C ALA A 6 -3.36 0.29 12.19
N TYR A 7 -4.49 -0.43 12.16
CA TYR A 7 -4.64 -1.71 11.49
C TYR A 7 -5.87 -1.67 10.59
N LEU A 8 -5.71 -2.08 9.33
CA LEU A 8 -6.79 -2.16 8.37
C LEU A 8 -6.72 -3.48 7.60
N TYR A 9 -7.73 -4.32 7.80
CA TYR A 9 -7.84 -5.63 7.15
C TYR A 9 -9.03 -5.59 6.18
N LEU A 10 -8.72 -5.66 4.89
CA LEU A 10 -9.67 -5.63 3.78
C LEU A 10 -9.32 -6.73 2.75
N GLY A 11 -8.71 -7.83 3.21
CA GLY A 11 -8.44 -9.00 2.38
C GLY A 11 -9.74 -9.68 1.92
N ASP A 12 -9.67 -10.45 0.84
CA ASP A 12 -10.80 -11.23 0.29
C ASP A 12 -12.04 -10.38 0.00
N ASN A 13 -11.84 -9.28 -0.74
CA ASN A 13 -12.89 -8.35 -1.14
C ASN A 13 -12.83 -8.10 -2.65
N SER A 14 -13.66 -7.18 -3.15
CA SER A 14 -13.70 -6.80 -4.57
C SER A 14 -13.20 -5.37 -4.81
N LEU A 15 -12.19 -4.94 -4.05
CA LEU A 15 -11.62 -3.60 -4.21
C LEU A 15 -10.83 -3.52 -5.53
N GLU A 16 -11.12 -2.49 -6.32
CA GLU A 16 -10.40 -2.22 -7.58
C GLU A 16 -9.24 -1.24 -7.39
N ALA A 17 -9.24 -0.50 -6.27
CA ALA A 17 -8.23 0.50 -5.94
C ALA A 17 -7.98 0.56 -4.44
N ILE A 18 -6.77 1.01 -4.07
CA ILE A 18 -6.39 1.22 -2.68
C ILE A 18 -7.06 2.51 -2.17
N PRO A 19 -7.80 2.47 -1.04
CA PRO A 19 -8.40 3.67 -0.47
C PRO A 19 -7.33 4.62 0.08
N GLN A 20 -7.67 5.89 0.26
CA GLN A 20 -6.77 6.87 0.89
C GLN A 20 -6.42 6.44 2.33
N LEU A 21 -5.12 6.26 2.58
CA LEU A 21 -4.62 5.67 3.84
C LEU A 21 -4.17 6.75 4.83
N PRO A 22 -4.56 6.68 6.12
CA PRO A 22 -4.08 7.63 7.11
C PRO A 22 -2.60 7.42 7.45
N GLU A 23 -1.91 8.50 7.84
CA GLU A 23 -0.49 8.50 8.27
C GLU A 23 -0.24 7.64 9.53
N SER A 24 -1.30 7.39 10.33
CA SER A 24 -1.24 6.54 11.52
C SER A 24 -1.17 5.04 11.20
N LEU A 25 -1.44 4.65 9.95
CA LEU A 25 -1.57 3.24 9.58
C LEU A 25 -0.23 2.53 9.67
N ARG A 26 -0.25 1.35 10.30
CA ARG A 26 0.92 0.49 10.52
C ARG A 26 0.84 -0.79 9.71
N VAL A 27 -0.35 -1.38 9.64
CA VAL A 27 -0.59 -2.63 8.92
C VAL A 27 -1.78 -2.46 8.01
N ILE A 28 -1.62 -2.89 6.76
CA ILE A 28 -2.71 -2.96 5.80
C ILE A 28 -2.69 -4.26 5.00
N HIS A 29 -3.81 -4.97 5.03
CA HIS A 29 -4.01 -6.18 4.26
C HIS A 29 -5.08 -5.95 3.20
N LEU A 30 -4.70 -6.09 1.94
CA LEU A 30 -5.55 -5.95 0.76
C LEU A 30 -5.41 -7.17 -0.15
N HIS A 31 -4.98 -8.31 0.38
CA HIS A 31 -4.79 -9.53 -0.40
C HIS A 31 -6.10 -10.02 -1.00
N ASN A 32 -6.03 -10.76 -2.11
CA ASN A 32 -7.20 -11.34 -2.79
C ASN A 32 -8.28 -10.29 -3.09
N ASN A 33 -7.90 -9.24 -3.80
CA ASN A 33 -8.79 -8.19 -4.31
C ASN A 33 -8.59 -8.04 -5.83
N ASN A 34 -9.23 -7.03 -6.44
CA ASN A 34 -9.13 -6.74 -7.87
C ASN A 34 -8.29 -5.47 -8.15
N ILE A 35 -7.28 -5.19 -7.31
CA ILE A 35 -6.45 -4.00 -7.46
C ILE A 35 -5.55 -4.16 -8.67
N THR A 36 -5.74 -3.31 -9.68
CA THR A 36 -5.03 -3.38 -10.97
C THR A 36 -3.96 -2.31 -11.13
N SER A 37 -4.03 -1.22 -10.36
CA SER A 37 -3.16 -0.07 -10.52
C SER A 37 -2.83 0.59 -9.19
N LEU A 38 -1.72 1.33 -9.20
CA LEU A 38 -1.20 2.03 -8.05
C LEU A 38 -0.48 3.30 -8.50
N THR A 39 -0.47 4.32 -7.65
CA THR A 39 0.19 5.60 -7.92
C THR A 39 1.29 5.87 -6.90
N ASP A 40 2.25 6.71 -7.27
CA ASP A 40 3.37 7.09 -6.39
C ASP A 40 2.91 7.74 -5.07
N ASP A 41 1.70 8.30 -5.06
CA ASP A 41 1.07 8.89 -3.88
C ASP A 41 0.25 7.92 -3.02
N THR A 42 0.16 6.64 -3.41
CA THR A 42 -0.69 5.66 -2.71
C THR A 42 -0.15 5.35 -1.31
N PHE A 43 1.15 5.07 -1.21
CA PHE A 43 1.82 4.87 0.08
C PHE A 43 2.78 6.00 0.44
N CYS A 44 3.36 6.65 -0.57
CA CYS A 44 4.37 7.69 -0.42
C CYS A 44 3.81 9.08 -0.73
N LYS A 45 4.65 10.10 -0.61
CA LYS A 45 4.39 11.44 -1.12
C LYS A 45 5.25 11.60 -2.36
N GLY A 46 4.67 11.40 -3.55
CA GLY A 46 5.41 11.35 -4.81
C GLY A 46 6.18 12.64 -5.10
N ASN A 47 5.76 13.76 -4.53
CA ASN A 47 6.44 15.05 -4.61
C ASN A 47 7.55 15.27 -3.55
N ASN A 48 7.79 14.32 -2.64
CA ASN A 48 8.75 14.46 -1.56
C ASN A 48 9.64 13.21 -1.44
N THR A 49 10.80 13.28 -2.09
CA THR A 49 11.83 12.21 -2.09
C THR A 49 12.45 11.92 -0.72
N HIS A 50 12.28 12.81 0.26
CA HIS A 50 12.77 12.64 1.64
C HIS A 50 11.70 12.09 2.57
N TYR A 51 10.47 11.89 2.09
CA TYR A 51 9.39 11.36 2.91
C TYR A 51 9.60 9.86 3.17
N ILE A 52 9.70 9.51 4.45
CA ILE A 52 9.75 8.13 4.92
C ILE A 52 8.50 7.89 5.78
N ARG A 53 7.74 6.84 5.45
CA ARG A 53 6.53 6.46 6.18
C ARG A 53 6.86 5.51 7.31
N TYR A 54 7.48 6.05 8.36
CA TYR A 54 8.00 5.29 9.50
C TYR A 54 7.01 4.37 10.21
N ASN A 55 5.72 4.74 10.22
CA ASN A 55 4.69 3.97 10.89
C ASN A 55 4.32 2.69 10.14
N MET A 56 4.49 2.66 8.82
CA MET A 56 4.07 1.51 8.01
C MET A 56 5.07 0.36 8.20
N GLN A 57 4.54 -0.75 8.72
CA GLN A 57 5.29 -1.96 9.04
C GLN A 57 5.01 -3.06 8.03
N GLU A 58 3.76 -3.20 7.59
CA GLU A 58 3.34 -4.29 6.72
C GLU A 58 2.27 -3.86 5.71
N VAL A 59 2.51 -4.19 4.46
CA VAL A 59 1.58 -4.00 3.34
C VAL A 59 1.44 -5.33 2.62
N ARG A 60 0.23 -5.85 2.53
CA ARG A 60 -0.05 -7.14 1.90
C ARG A 60 -0.99 -6.97 0.70
N LEU A 61 -0.52 -7.32 -0.50
CA LEU A 61 -1.14 -7.12 -1.82
C LEU A 61 -1.15 -8.39 -2.69
N ASP A 62 -0.73 -9.54 -2.18
CA ASP A 62 -0.81 -10.82 -2.91
C ASP A 62 -2.24 -11.17 -3.33
N GLY A 63 -2.39 -11.91 -4.44
CA GLY A 63 -3.71 -12.24 -4.98
C GLY A 63 -4.44 -11.08 -5.65
N ASN A 64 -3.77 -9.96 -5.92
CA ASN A 64 -4.27 -8.89 -6.79
C ASN A 64 -3.64 -8.98 -8.19
N PRO A 65 -4.34 -8.51 -9.24
CA PRO A 65 -3.83 -8.50 -10.61
C PRO A 65 -2.71 -7.47 -10.88
N ILE A 66 -2.32 -6.66 -9.90
CA ILE A 66 -1.21 -5.70 -10.01
C ILE A 66 0.17 -6.37 -9.94
N THR A 67 1.09 -5.96 -10.82
CA THR A 67 2.52 -6.30 -10.74
C THR A 67 3.28 -5.19 -10.05
N LEU A 68 3.75 -5.43 -8.82
CA LEU A 68 4.40 -4.43 -7.97
C LEU A 68 5.70 -3.88 -8.57
N ALA A 69 6.41 -4.68 -9.37
CA ALA A 69 7.64 -4.25 -10.04
C ALA A 69 7.41 -3.13 -11.08
N GLN A 70 6.18 -2.93 -11.56
CA GLN A 70 5.83 -1.82 -12.45
C GLN A 70 5.68 -0.48 -11.72
N HIS A 71 5.60 -0.50 -10.38
CA HIS A 71 5.35 0.67 -9.53
C HIS A 71 6.42 0.86 -8.43
N PRO A 72 7.72 0.88 -8.75
CA PRO A 72 8.77 0.90 -7.73
C PRO A 72 8.74 2.16 -6.85
N ASN A 73 8.43 3.32 -7.46
CA ASN A 73 8.39 4.62 -6.79
C ASN A 73 7.34 4.69 -5.69
N SER A 74 6.29 3.88 -5.80
CA SER A 74 5.20 3.90 -4.83
C SER A 74 5.54 3.22 -3.50
N PHE A 75 6.72 2.60 -3.39
CA PHE A 75 7.17 1.89 -2.18
C PHE A 75 8.46 2.47 -1.58
N ILE A 76 9.10 3.47 -2.21
CA ILE A 76 10.42 3.98 -1.80
C ILE A 76 10.47 4.56 -0.38
N CYS A 77 9.33 5.05 0.11
CA CYS A 77 9.20 5.62 1.45
C CYS A 77 9.01 4.55 2.55
N LEU A 78 8.82 3.28 2.17
CA LEU A 78 8.55 2.19 3.10
C LEU A 78 9.86 1.56 3.58
N LYS A 79 9.88 1.09 4.83
CA LYS A 79 11.02 0.38 5.41
C LYS A 79 11.13 -1.08 4.93
N ALA A 80 10.05 -1.63 4.40
CA ALA A 80 9.95 -2.98 3.89
C ALA A 80 9.08 -2.97 2.63
N LEU A 81 9.43 -3.84 1.69
CA LEU A 81 8.65 -4.04 0.47
C LEU A 81 7.31 -4.73 0.79
N PRO A 82 6.23 -4.40 0.06
CA PRO A 82 4.97 -5.12 0.21
C PRO A 82 5.09 -6.61 -0.09
N ILE A 83 4.26 -7.41 0.55
CA ILE A 83 4.07 -8.81 0.18
C ILE A 83 3.15 -8.84 -1.04
N GLY A 84 3.61 -9.38 -2.16
CA GLY A 84 2.78 -9.44 -3.37
C GLY A 84 3.54 -9.94 -4.59
N HIS A 85 2.92 -9.73 -5.75
CA HIS A 85 3.39 -10.24 -7.02
C HIS A 85 4.38 -9.26 -7.70
N TYR A 86 5.59 -9.73 -7.99
CA TYR A 86 6.66 -8.92 -8.58
C TYR A 86 7.05 -9.32 -10.02
N LYS A 87 6.47 -10.39 -10.57
CA LYS A 87 6.86 -10.94 -11.88
C LYS A 87 5.68 -11.10 -12.80
#